data_AF-A0A965ZP35-F1
#
_entry.id   AF-A0A965ZP35-F1
#
_cell.length_a   1.000
_cell.length_b   1.000
_cell.length_c   1.000
_cell.angle_alpha   90.00
_cell.angle_beta   90.00
_cell.angle_gamma   90.00
#
_symmetry.space_group_name_H-M   'P 1'
#
loop_
_entity.id
_entity.type
_entity.pdbx_description
1 polymer ?
#
loop_
_entity_poly.entity_id
_entity_poly.type
_entity_poly.pdbx_seq_one_letter_code
_entity_poly.pdbx_strand_id
1 'polypeptide(L)'
;MKEFFRILCLSPALLILACAEPHEPRPIEGAEGSAARFIGKPASASPVDISIPTHPYMGRQGLNAMHADGYSSDVHPGDGPLGRNIQMNSRVGVTGVPGGQCATLTFDSEHRLVALCAAMTGFRLHLMEPRSLRLLAEYKLPIRPSSYDAIIHRDKSYIMEDSSGAYFYLDEQDRVVMAASDQTIRRIGHRQDAEGNWSFHT
;
A
#
# COMPACT_ATOMS: atom_id res chain seq x y z
N MET A 1 2.96 -29.78 59.51
CA MET A 1 3.61 -30.72 58.56
C MET A 1 2.64 -31.03 57.43
N LYS A 2 2.80 -30.34 56.30
CA LYS A 2 2.50 -30.79 54.93
C LYS A 2 3.08 -29.74 53.98
N GLU A 3 3.81 -30.24 53.00
CA GLU A 3 4.94 -29.62 52.30
C GLU A 3 4.55 -28.46 51.36
N PHE A 4 5.43 -27.46 51.30
CA PHE A 4 5.41 -26.35 50.34
C PHE A 4 6.04 -26.81 49.01
N PHE A 5 5.26 -26.95 47.95
CA PHE A 5 5.80 -27.12 46.59
C PHE A 5 5.99 -25.74 45.95
N ARG A 6 7.21 -25.20 45.98
CA ARG A 6 7.63 -24.02 45.21
C ARG A 6 7.70 -24.40 43.73
N ILE A 7 6.67 -24.06 42.96
CA ILE A 7 6.76 -24.06 41.49
C ILE A 7 7.35 -22.71 41.08
N LEU A 8 8.59 -22.76 40.60
CA LEU A 8 9.30 -21.64 40.00
C LEU A 8 8.52 -21.20 38.75
N CYS A 9 7.88 -20.03 38.79
CA CYS A 9 7.32 -19.39 37.60
C CYS A 9 8.45 -18.93 36.68
N LEU A 10 8.91 -19.80 35.78
CA LEU A 10 9.62 -19.38 34.58
C LEU A 10 8.62 -18.64 33.69
N SER A 11 8.64 -17.32 33.75
CA SER A 11 7.92 -16.48 32.81
C SER A 11 8.52 -16.68 31.41
N PRO A 12 7.75 -17.10 30.40
CA PRO A 12 8.19 -16.97 29.02
C PRO A 12 8.02 -15.49 28.66
N ALA A 13 9.13 -14.75 28.63
CA ALA A 13 9.21 -13.52 27.87
C ALA A 13 9.09 -13.91 26.39
N LEU A 14 7.86 -14.10 25.93
CA LEU A 14 7.52 -14.29 24.54
C LEU A 14 7.84 -12.96 23.85
N LEU A 15 9.01 -12.89 23.21
CA LEU A 15 9.32 -11.86 22.23
C LEU A 15 8.25 -11.96 21.15
N ILE A 16 7.20 -11.15 21.28
CA ILE A 16 6.28 -10.87 20.19
C ILE A 16 7.12 -10.13 19.17
N LEU A 17 7.73 -10.89 18.25
CA LEU A 17 8.29 -10.32 17.04
C LEU A 17 7.10 -9.71 16.32
N ALA A 18 6.89 -8.41 16.48
CA ALA A 18 5.93 -7.69 15.68
C ALA A 18 6.33 -7.94 14.23
N CYS A 19 5.50 -8.66 13.48
CA CYS A 19 5.74 -8.92 12.06
C CYS A 19 5.71 -7.57 11.34
N ALA A 20 6.88 -6.96 11.20
CA ALA A 20 7.08 -5.73 10.46
C ALA A 20 7.18 -6.05 8.97
N GLU A 21 6.77 -5.11 8.14
CA GLU A 21 6.87 -5.23 6.69
C GLU A 21 8.35 -5.32 6.27
N PRO A 22 8.73 -6.34 5.48
CA PRO A 22 10.13 -6.55 5.13
C PRO A 22 10.64 -5.40 4.26
N HIS A 23 11.82 -4.87 4.59
CA HIS A 23 12.42 -3.78 3.81
C HIS A 23 12.86 -4.26 2.43
N GLU A 24 13.65 -5.33 2.41
CA GLU A 24 14.17 -5.91 1.18
C GLU A 24 13.13 -6.77 0.47
N PRO A 25 12.99 -6.63 -0.86
CA PRO A 25 12.03 -7.39 -1.63
C PRO A 25 12.49 -8.84 -1.76
N ARG A 26 11.56 -9.77 -1.50
CA ARG A 26 11.74 -11.19 -1.79
C ARG A 26 10.63 -11.65 -2.72
N PRO A 27 10.92 -12.33 -3.84
CA PRO A 27 9.88 -12.81 -4.75
C PRO A 27 8.85 -13.69 -4.04
N ILE A 28 7.60 -13.61 -4.50
CA ILE A 28 6.54 -14.52 -4.05
C ILE A 28 6.90 -15.93 -4.54
N GLU A 29 7.03 -16.86 -3.60
CA GLU A 29 7.21 -18.27 -3.92
C GLU A 29 5.93 -18.79 -4.59
N GLY A 30 6.06 -19.27 -5.82
CA GLY A 30 4.99 -19.92 -6.56
C GLY A 30 5.43 -21.31 -6.99
N ALA A 31 4.46 -22.21 -7.16
CA ALA A 31 4.69 -23.44 -7.91
C ALA A 31 5.12 -23.09 -9.35
N GLU A 32 5.89 -23.95 -10.02
CA GLU A 32 6.13 -23.79 -11.45
C GLU A 32 4.80 -23.72 -12.19
N GLY A 33 4.49 -22.54 -12.74
CA GLY A 33 3.22 -22.30 -13.39
C GLY A 33 3.12 -23.10 -14.68
N SER A 34 2.02 -23.84 -14.84
CA SER A 34 1.66 -24.48 -16.11
C SER A 34 1.08 -23.50 -17.13
N ALA A 35 0.83 -22.24 -16.72
CA ALA A 35 0.34 -21.20 -17.59
C ALA A 35 1.41 -20.72 -18.58
N ALA A 36 0.99 -20.43 -19.81
CA ALA A 36 1.85 -19.79 -20.78
C ALA A 36 2.36 -18.45 -20.23
N ARG A 37 3.68 -18.22 -20.28
CA ARG A 37 4.31 -16.97 -19.80
C ARG A 37 3.84 -15.72 -20.55
N PHE A 38 3.37 -15.90 -21.79
CA PHE A 38 2.84 -14.84 -22.63
C PHE A 38 1.80 -15.42 -23.58
N ILE A 39 0.63 -14.78 -23.66
CA ILE A 39 -0.44 -15.11 -24.59
C ILE A 39 -0.66 -13.89 -25.47
N GLY A 40 -0.67 -14.08 -26.80
CA GLY A 40 -0.90 -13.01 -27.77
C GLY A 40 0.39 -12.58 -28.49
N LYS A 41 0.43 -11.31 -28.92
CA LYS A 41 1.56 -10.68 -29.63
C LYS A 41 1.80 -9.27 -29.09
N PRO A 42 3.02 -8.73 -29.20
CA PRO A 42 3.28 -7.34 -28.83
C PRO A 42 2.31 -6.37 -29.50
N ALA A 43 1.90 -5.35 -28.76
CA ALA A 43 1.03 -4.28 -29.25
C ALA A 43 1.85 -3.16 -29.93
N SER A 44 1.19 -2.43 -30.82
CA SER A 44 1.66 -1.12 -31.29
C SER A 44 1.01 -0.05 -30.43
N ALA A 45 1.79 0.94 -29.98
CA ALA A 45 1.26 2.05 -29.21
C ALA A 45 0.19 2.81 -30.02
N SER A 46 -0.91 3.15 -29.36
CA SER A 46 -2.02 3.94 -29.92
C SER A 46 -2.48 4.93 -28.85
N PRO A 47 -1.71 6.00 -28.60
CA PRO A 47 -2.06 6.99 -27.58
C PRO A 47 -3.34 7.74 -27.97
N VAL A 48 -4.09 8.17 -26.96
CA VAL A 48 -5.25 9.06 -27.12
C VAL A 48 -4.81 10.50 -26.91
N ASP A 49 -5.24 11.40 -27.79
CA ASP A 49 -4.96 12.83 -27.66
C ASP A 49 -6.08 13.50 -26.86
N ILE A 50 -5.83 13.69 -25.57
CA ILE A 50 -6.76 14.30 -24.63
C ILE A 50 -6.00 15.17 -23.63
N SER A 51 -6.61 16.28 -23.23
CA SER A 51 -6.10 17.16 -22.20
C SER A 51 -7.03 17.14 -21.00
N ILE A 52 -6.53 16.72 -19.83
CA ILE A 52 -7.27 16.75 -18.58
C ILE A 52 -6.90 18.00 -17.78
N PRO A 53 -7.87 18.84 -17.36
CA PRO A 53 -7.57 20.06 -16.60
C PRO A 53 -6.81 19.77 -15.30
N THR A 54 -5.73 20.52 -15.05
CA THR A 54 -4.94 20.40 -13.83
C THR A 54 -5.64 21.06 -12.64
N HIS A 55 -5.50 20.50 -11.45
CA HIS A 55 -5.93 21.12 -10.20
C HIS A 55 -4.72 21.72 -9.45
N PRO A 56 -4.78 22.98 -9.00
CA PRO A 56 -3.61 23.67 -8.42
C PRO A 56 -3.11 23.08 -7.10
N TYR A 57 -3.94 22.30 -6.41
CA TYR A 57 -3.62 21.64 -5.13
C TYR A 57 -3.53 20.12 -5.24
N MET A 58 -3.33 19.60 -6.46
CA MET A 58 -3.05 18.18 -6.68
C MET A 58 -1.68 18.04 -7.31
N GLY A 59 -1.06 16.88 -7.10
CA GLY A 59 0.16 16.50 -7.79
C GLY A 59 -0.05 16.44 -9.31
N ARG A 60 1.02 16.10 -10.03
CA ARG A 60 1.00 16.02 -11.48
C ARG A 60 -0.04 15.01 -12.00
N GLN A 61 -0.72 15.35 -13.09
CA GLN A 61 -1.67 14.46 -13.77
C GLN A 61 -1.01 13.13 -14.18
N GLY A 62 -1.76 12.04 -14.03
CA GLY A 62 -1.28 10.69 -14.24
C GLY A 62 -0.67 10.02 -13.02
N LEU A 63 -0.33 10.80 -11.98
CA LEU A 63 0.44 10.35 -10.81
C LEU A 63 -0.18 10.80 -9.48
N ASN A 64 -1.26 11.57 -9.47
CA ASN A 64 -1.79 12.17 -8.25
C ASN A 64 -2.94 11.36 -7.62
N ALA A 65 -3.55 10.42 -8.34
CA ALA A 65 -4.67 9.63 -7.86
C ALA A 65 -4.69 8.26 -8.55
N MET A 66 -5.37 7.28 -7.94
CA MET A 66 -5.44 5.92 -8.49
C MET A 66 -6.11 5.85 -9.87
N HIS A 67 -6.98 6.82 -10.19
CA HIS A 67 -7.64 6.98 -11.48
C HIS A 67 -6.95 8.05 -12.33
N ALA A 68 -5.63 8.11 -12.23
CA ALA A 68 -4.71 9.02 -12.92
C ALA A 68 -4.79 10.51 -12.49
N ASP A 69 -5.98 11.06 -12.29
CA ASP A 69 -6.19 12.49 -12.08
C ASP A 69 -7.45 12.81 -11.25
N GLY A 70 -7.65 14.10 -10.95
CA GLY A 70 -8.81 14.59 -10.21
C GLY A 70 -10.16 14.49 -10.95
N TYR A 71 -10.16 14.16 -12.24
CA TYR A 71 -11.37 13.86 -13.02
C TYR A 71 -11.64 12.35 -13.10
N SER A 72 -10.76 11.52 -12.53
CA SER A 72 -10.78 10.07 -12.66
C SER A 72 -10.86 9.63 -14.13
N SER A 73 -10.04 10.23 -15.00
CA SER A 73 -10.12 9.96 -16.45
C SER A 73 -9.66 8.56 -16.85
N ASP A 74 -8.90 7.87 -15.99
CA ASP A 74 -8.18 6.64 -16.30
C ASP A 74 -7.23 6.77 -17.52
N VAL A 75 -6.79 7.98 -17.83
CA VAL A 75 -5.79 8.27 -18.88
C VAL A 75 -4.47 8.65 -18.25
N HIS A 76 -3.43 7.87 -18.54
CA HIS A 76 -2.08 8.14 -18.07
C HIS A 76 -1.21 8.76 -19.18
N PRO A 77 -0.37 9.78 -18.88
CA PRO A 77 0.56 10.36 -19.84
C PRO A 77 1.76 9.45 -20.16
N GLY A 78 1.95 8.36 -19.42
CA GLY A 78 3.03 7.39 -19.63
C GLY A 78 2.62 6.24 -20.55
N ASP A 79 3.62 5.56 -21.11
CA ASP A 79 3.39 4.39 -21.96
C ASP A 79 2.79 3.22 -21.17
N GLY A 80 1.76 2.59 -21.76
CA GLY A 80 1.24 1.31 -21.29
C GLY A 80 2.14 0.12 -21.70
N PRO A 81 1.95 -1.06 -21.10
CA PRO A 81 2.72 -2.25 -21.45
C PRO A 81 2.43 -2.72 -22.88
N LEU A 82 3.44 -2.71 -23.76
CA LEU A 82 3.33 -3.13 -25.17
C LEU A 82 3.59 -4.64 -25.39
N GLY A 83 3.76 -5.42 -24.33
CA GLY A 83 4.03 -6.85 -24.42
C GLY A 83 5.42 -7.22 -24.98
N ARG A 84 6.40 -6.31 -24.90
CA ARG A 84 7.79 -6.53 -25.32
C ARG A 84 8.68 -6.72 -24.10
N ASN A 85 9.44 -7.82 -24.05
CA ASN A 85 10.40 -8.12 -22.96
C ASN A 85 9.80 -7.96 -21.55
N ILE A 86 8.57 -8.44 -21.34
CA ILE A 86 7.84 -8.29 -20.07
C ILE A 86 8.67 -8.89 -18.94
N GLN A 87 8.87 -8.10 -17.88
CA GLN A 87 9.48 -8.55 -16.63
C GLN A 87 8.39 -8.56 -15.56
N MET A 88 8.43 -9.57 -14.68
CA MET A 88 7.58 -9.65 -13.51
C MET A 88 8.47 -9.59 -12.27
N ASN A 89 8.30 -8.53 -11.50
CA ASN A 89 8.90 -8.40 -10.16
C ASN A 89 7.77 -8.54 -9.14
N SER A 90 8.06 -9.23 -8.04
CA SER A 90 7.10 -9.39 -6.94
C SER A 90 7.84 -9.26 -5.61
N ARG A 91 7.10 -8.87 -4.57
CA ARG A 91 7.57 -8.90 -3.18
C ARG A 91 6.56 -9.61 -2.30
N VAL A 92 7.06 -10.44 -1.41
CA VAL A 92 6.30 -10.99 -0.29
C VAL A 92 6.21 -9.92 0.80
N GLY A 93 4.99 -9.59 1.22
CA GLY A 93 4.76 -8.73 2.38
C GLY A 93 4.82 -9.49 3.70
N VAL A 94 4.23 -8.95 4.77
CA VAL A 94 4.13 -9.67 6.06
C VAL A 94 3.46 -11.04 5.90
N THR A 95 4.15 -12.10 6.30
CA THR A 95 3.61 -13.46 6.33
C THR A 95 2.79 -13.72 7.59
N GLY A 96 1.73 -14.52 7.48
CA GLY A 96 0.90 -14.93 8.63
C GLY A 96 -0.18 -13.93 9.04
N VAL A 97 -0.27 -12.78 8.36
CA VAL A 97 -1.37 -11.81 8.51
C VAL A 97 -2.24 -11.85 7.25
N PRO A 98 -3.52 -12.28 7.36
CA PRO A 98 -4.45 -12.20 6.23
C PRO A 98 -4.61 -10.77 5.71
N GLY A 99 -4.64 -10.63 4.38
CA GLY A 99 -4.73 -9.36 3.67
C GLY A 99 -3.41 -8.97 3.00
N GLY A 100 -3.09 -7.67 3.03
CA GLY A 100 -1.93 -7.10 2.33
C GLY A 100 -2.24 -6.55 0.94
N GLN A 101 -3.52 -6.40 0.58
CA GLN A 101 -3.92 -5.85 -0.72
C GLN A 101 -3.69 -4.34 -0.75
N CYS A 102 -2.93 -3.86 -1.72
CA CYS A 102 -2.74 -2.44 -1.97
C CYS A 102 -3.71 -1.99 -3.07
N ALA A 103 -4.81 -1.36 -2.69
CA ALA A 103 -5.88 -0.99 -3.63
C ALA A 103 -5.61 0.36 -4.31
N THR A 104 -5.14 1.34 -3.53
CA THR A 104 -4.83 2.68 -4.04
C THR A 104 -3.32 2.79 -4.19
N LEU A 105 -2.88 2.96 -5.42
CA LEU A 105 -1.48 3.03 -5.83
C LEU A 105 -1.30 4.28 -6.67
N THR A 106 -0.22 5.01 -6.41
CA THR A 106 0.17 6.16 -7.21
C THR A 106 1.68 6.39 -7.14
N PHE A 107 2.17 7.45 -7.79
CA PHE A 107 3.59 7.79 -7.82
C PHE A 107 3.82 9.22 -7.37
N ASP A 108 4.84 9.46 -6.57
CA ASP A 108 5.25 10.83 -6.28
C ASP A 108 6.02 11.47 -7.44
N SER A 109 6.37 12.75 -7.30
CA SER A 109 7.10 13.49 -8.33
C SER A 109 8.48 12.91 -8.69
N GLU A 110 9.07 12.09 -7.81
CA GLU A 110 10.32 11.35 -8.04
C GLU A 110 10.07 9.91 -8.52
N HIS A 111 8.83 9.58 -8.86
CA HIS A 111 8.37 8.28 -9.35
C HIS A 111 8.53 7.13 -8.35
N ARG A 112 8.57 7.41 -7.05
CA ARG A 112 8.43 6.37 -6.01
C ARG A 112 6.98 5.93 -5.91
N LEU A 113 6.77 4.65 -5.63
CA LEU A 113 5.44 4.10 -5.40
C LEU A 113 4.92 4.54 -4.03
N VAL A 114 3.73 5.15 -4.01
CA VAL A 114 2.97 5.41 -2.78
C VAL A 114 1.74 4.51 -2.81
N ALA A 115 1.67 3.58 -1.86
CA ALA A 115 0.66 2.52 -1.83
C ALA A 115 -0.11 2.54 -0.52
N LEU A 116 -1.44 2.42 -0.60
CA LEU A 116 -2.29 2.19 0.55
C LEU A 116 -2.67 0.71 0.59
N CYS A 117 -2.13 0.00 1.57
CA CYS A 117 -2.27 -1.43 1.73
C CYS A 117 -3.16 -1.77 2.93
N ALA A 118 -4.14 -2.63 2.70
CA ALA A 118 -5.12 -3.09 3.68
C ALA A 118 -4.77 -4.50 4.15
N ALA A 119 -4.63 -4.68 5.47
CA ALA A 119 -4.54 -5.99 6.09
C ALA A 119 -5.59 -6.12 7.19
N MET A 120 -5.78 -7.33 7.71
CA MET A 120 -6.67 -7.57 8.85
C MET A 120 -6.32 -6.70 10.09
N THR A 121 -5.06 -6.29 10.21
CA THR A 121 -4.58 -5.42 11.30
C THR A 121 -4.79 -3.92 11.03
N GLY A 122 -5.39 -3.54 9.89
CA GLY A 122 -5.61 -2.15 9.50
C GLY A 122 -4.88 -1.73 8.22
N PHE A 123 -4.99 -0.44 7.90
CA PHE A 123 -4.41 0.19 6.72
C PHE A 123 -3.00 0.71 6.98
N ARG A 124 -2.18 0.71 5.95
CA ARG A 124 -0.81 1.21 5.97
C ARG A 124 -0.48 1.94 4.68
N LEU A 125 0.26 3.04 4.79
CA LEU A 125 0.91 3.66 3.64
C LEU A 125 2.30 3.07 3.50
N HIS A 126 2.65 2.65 2.31
CA HIS A 126 3.98 2.19 1.94
C HIS A 126 4.57 3.16 0.91
N LEU A 127 5.80 3.61 1.16
CA LEU A 127 6.64 4.24 0.15
C LEU A 127 7.61 3.18 -0.36
N MET A 128 7.68 2.96 -1.66
CA MET A 128 8.50 1.90 -2.25
C MET A 128 9.26 2.37 -3.48
N GLU A 129 10.40 1.73 -3.76
CA GLU A 129 11.07 1.84 -5.04
C GLU A 129 10.24 1.17 -6.15
N PRO A 130 10.02 1.82 -7.30
CA PRO A 130 9.05 1.36 -8.30
C PRO A 130 9.47 0.07 -9.04
N ARG A 131 10.78 -0.22 -9.13
CA ARG A 131 11.31 -1.37 -9.89
C ARG A 131 11.69 -2.55 -9.00
N SER A 132 12.42 -2.29 -7.92
CA SER A 132 12.84 -3.32 -6.98
C SER A 132 11.70 -3.72 -6.04
N LEU A 133 10.73 -2.82 -5.81
CA LEU A 133 9.71 -2.94 -4.77
C LEU A 133 10.29 -2.95 -3.36
N ARG A 134 11.50 -2.40 -3.18
CA ARG A 134 12.10 -2.20 -1.85
C ARG A 134 11.23 -1.21 -1.07
N LEU A 135 10.85 -1.58 0.16
CA LEU A 135 10.11 -0.70 1.05
C LEU A 135 11.08 0.36 1.57
N LEU A 136 10.70 1.62 1.45
CA LEU A 136 11.45 2.77 1.90
C LEU A 136 10.92 3.24 3.27
N ALA A 137 9.60 3.36 3.38
CA ALA A 137 8.95 3.77 4.62
C ALA A 137 7.57 3.13 4.74
N GLU A 138 7.11 2.96 5.98
CA GLU A 138 5.75 2.54 6.31
C GLU A 138 5.13 3.53 7.30
N TYR A 139 3.84 3.83 7.11
CA TYR A 139 3.03 4.58 8.06
C TYR A 139 1.75 3.82 8.38
N LYS A 140 1.51 3.53 9.66
CA LYS A 140 0.31 2.81 10.11
C LYS A 140 -0.83 3.80 10.29
N LEU A 141 -1.95 3.54 9.63
CA LEU A 141 -3.17 4.31 9.77
C LEU A 141 -4.03 3.77 10.92
N PRO A 142 -4.92 4.59 11.50
CA PRO A 142 -5.87 4.13 12.50
C PRO A 142 -6.74 2.98 11.96
N ILE A 143 -7.04 2.01 12.82
CA ILE A 143 -7.97 0.91 12.49
C ILE A 143 -9.37 1.50 12.33
N ARG A 144 -10.14 0.99 11.36
CA ARG A 144 -11.52 1.43 11.17
C ARG A 144 -12.42 0.98 12.31
N PRO A 145 -13.31 1.85 12.82
CA PRO A 145 -14.37 1.42 13.74
C PRO A 145 -15.19 0.25 13.18
N SER A 146 -15.51 0.29 11.88
CA SER A 146 -16.21 -0.80 11.17
C SER A 146 -15.50 -2.15 11.21
N SER A 147 -14.16 -2.17 11.33
CA SER A 147 -13.41 -3.42 11.48
C SER A 147 -13.70 -4.08 12.82
N TYR A 148 -13.90 -3.29 13.86
CA TYR A 148 -14.33 -3.77 15.16
C TYR A 148 -15.78 -4.26 15.13
N ASP A 149 -16.67 -3.49 14.50
CA ASP A 149 -18.08 -3.86 14.36
C ASP A 149 -18.27 -5.16 13.57
N ALA A 150 -17.50 -5.36 12.50
CA ALA A 150 -17.54 -6.60 11.73
C ALA A 150 -17.09 -7.82 12.54
N ILE A 151 -16.13 -7.65 13.46
CA ILE A 151 -15.69 -8.73 14.36
C ILE A 151 -16.78 -9.04 15.39
N ILE A 152 -17.35 -8.01 16.03
CA ILE A 152 -18.41 -8.16 17.04
C ILE A 152 -19.63 -8.84 16.43
N HIS A 153 -20.12 -8.32 15.31
CA HIS A 153 -21.36 -8.76 14.68
C HIS A 153 -21.16 -9.96 13.75
N ARG A 154 -19.90 -10.37 13.51
CA ARG A 154 -19.51 -11.41 12.55
C ARG A 154 -20.08 -11.17 11.15
N ASP A 155 -20.21 -9.90 10.78
CA ASP A 155 -20.78 -9.48 9.52
C ASP A 155 -19.77 -8.60 8.77
N LYS A 156 -19.38 -9.06 7.58
CA LYS A 156 -18.40 -8.36 6.74
C LYS A 156 -18.99 -7.12 6.07
N SER A 157 -20.32 -6.98 6.01
CA SER A 157 -21.00 -5.82 5.42
C SER A 157 -20.50 -4.50 6.02
N TYR A 158 -20.31 -4.44 7.34
CA TYR A 158 -19.79 -3.28 8.05
C TYR A 158 -18.49 -2.74 7.47
N ILE A 159 -17.54 -3.61 7.09
CA ILE A 159 -16.28 -3.18 6.47
C ILE A 159 -16.48 -2.80 5.00
N MET A 160 -17.35 -3.52 4.28
CA MET A 160 -17.56 -3.31 2.84
C MET A 160 -18.34 -2.03 2.53
N GLU A 161 -19.21 -1.60 3.45
CA GLU A 161 -19.97 -0.35 3.35
C GLU A 161 -19.16 0.86 3.84
N ASP A 162 -18.05 0.62 4.55
CA ASP A 162 -17.14 1.67 5.00
C ASP A 162 -16.04 1.93 3.95
N SER A 163 -16.02 3.12 3.37
CA SER A 163 -14.97 3.56 2.43
C SER A 163 -13.88 4.42 3.09
N SER A 164 -13.95 4.67 4.41
CA SER A 164 -13.07 5.59 5.12
C SER A 164 -11.59 5.19 5.01
N GLY A 165 -10.77 6.07 4.48
CA GLY A 165 -9.34 5.81 4.31
C GLY A 165 -9.02 4.72 3.29
N ALA A 166 -9.94 4.35 2.38
CA ALA A 166 -9.64 3.48 1.24
C ALA A 166 -8.99 4.23 0.06
N TYR A 167 -9.16 5.55 -0.01
CA TYR A 167 -8.71 6.37 -1.13
C TYR A 167 -7.86 7.54 -0.62
N PHE A 168 -6.90 7.94 -1.43
CA PHE A 168 -6.13 9.16 -1.24
C PHE A 168 -5.76 9.76 -2.60
N TYR A 169 -5.38 11.02 -2.60
CA TYR A 169 -4.65 11.65 -3.69
C TYR A 169 -3.34 12.26 -3.15
N LEU A 170 -2.37 12.50 -4.02
CA LEU A 170 -1.19 13.30 -3.71
C LEU A 170 -1.48 14.76 -4.03
N ASP A 171 -1.23 15.64 -3.06
CA ASP A 171 -1.25 17.08 -3.32
C ASP A 171 0.01 17.54 -4.06
N GLU A 172 0.09 18.84 -4.31
CA GLU A 172 1.15 19.45 -5.11
C GLU A 172 2.54 19.43 -4.43
N GLN A 173 2.63 18.92 -3.19
CA GLN A 173 3.88 18.64 -2.48
C GLN A 173 4.09 17.14 -2.19
N ASP A 174 3.48 16.26 -2.98
CA ASP A 174 3.57 14.79 -2.82
C ASP A 174 3.05 14.28 -1.47
N ARG A 175 2.17 15.03 -0.78
CA ARG A 175 1.59 14.56 0.47
C ARG A 175 0.31 13.78 0.19
N VAL A 176 0.18 12.64 0.83
CA VAL A 176 -1.06 11.86 0.86
C VAL A 176 -2.14 12.67 1.55
N VAL A 177 -3.20 13.02 0.81
CA VAL A 177 -4.41 13.64 1.35
C VAL A 177 -5.53 12.63 1.34
N MET A 178 -6.07 12.32 2.53
CA MET A 178 -7.10 11.31 2.69
C MET A 178 -8.07 11.63 3.82
N ALA A 179 -9.31 11.15 3.66
CA ALA A 179 -10.25 11.04 4.78
C ALA A 179 -9.91 9.75 5.54
N ALA A 180 -9.29 9.87 6.70
CA ALA A 180 -8.90 8.74 7.52
C ALA A 180 -10.09 8.17 8.32
N SER A 181 -9.91 6.96 8.84
CA SER A 181 -10.94 6.20 9.55
C SER A 181 -11.35 6.78 10.90
N ASP A 182 -10.59 7.75 11.42
CA ASP A 182 -10.89 8.54 12.61
C ASP A 182 -11.69 9.80 12.31
N GLN A 183 -12.33 9.88 11.12
CA GLN A 183 -13.15 11.00 10.66
C GLN A 183 -12.37 12.32 10.53
N THR A 184 -11.08 12.24 10.22
CA THR A 184 -10.22 13.40 9.96
C THR A 184 -9.73 13.44 8.52
N ILE A 185 -9.53 14.64 7.98
CA ILE A 185 -8.72 14.80 6.76
C ILE A 185 -7.26 14.88 7.20
N ARG A 186 -6.45 13.94 6.74
CA ARG A 186 -5.02 13.88 7.03
C ARG A 186 -4.22 14.29 5.80
N ARG A 187 -3.13 15.02 6.03
CA ARG A 187 -2.05 15.23 5.06
C ARG A 187 -0.81 14.55 5.61
N ILE A 188 -0.24 13.61 4.85
CA ILE A 188 0.90 12.81 5.30
C ILE A 188 1.97 12.92 4.22
N GLY A 189 3.07 13.60 4.52
CA GLY A 189 4.21 13.71 3.62
C GLY A 189 5.26 12.64 3.91
N HIS A 190 6.21 12.46 3.01
CA HIS A 190 7.41 11.64 3.21
C HIS A 190 8.67 12.46 2.95
N ARG A 191 9.75 12.11 3.63
CA ARG A 191 11.07 12.74 3.45
C ARG A 191 12.19 11.74 3.66
N GLN A 192 13.33 12.04 3.07
CA GLN A 192 14.60 11.37 3.34
C GLN A 192 15.43 12.22 4.30
N ASP A 193 16.06 11.60 5.29
CA ASP A 193 17.07 12.27 6.13
C ASP A 193 18.45 12.31 5.44
N ALA A 194 19.44 12.91 6.10
CA ALA A 194 20.79 13.07 5.57
C ALA A 194 21.53 11.72 5.42
N GLU A 195 21.11 10.72 6.20
CA GLU A 195 21.64 9.36 6.20
C GLU A 195 20.97 8.47 5.14
N GLY A 196 19.94 8.97 4.45
CA GLY A 196 19.25 8.26 3.38
C GLY A 196 18.02 7.47 3.83
N ASN A 197 17.60 7.57 5.09
CA ASN A 197 16.42 6.87 5.60
C ASN A 197 15.14 7.62 5.26
N TRP A 198 14.12 6.88 4.84
CA TRP A 198 12.82 7.43 4.52
C TRP A 198 11.87 7.35 5.71
N SER A 199 11.06 8.38 5.89
CA SER A 199 10.00 8.41 6.89
C SER A 199 8.80 9.23 6.44
N PHE A 200 7.62 8.85 6.91
CA PHE A 200 6.42 9.68 6.80
C PHE A 200 6.34 10.70 7.95
N HIS A 201 5.61 11.79 7.73
CA HIS A 201 5.30 12.81 8.72
C HIS A 201 3.93 13.42 8.48
N THR A 202 3.34 13.97 9.55
CA THR A 202 2.06 14.69 9.55
C THR A 202 2.30 16.16 9.79
#